data_AF-A0A7Z9DZH6-F1
#
_entry.id   AF-A0A7Z9DZH6-F1
#
_cell.length_a   1.000
_cell.length_b   1.000
_cell.length_c   1.000
_cell.angle_alpha   90.00
_cell.angle_beta   90.00
_cell.angle_gamma   90.00
#
_symmetry.space_group_name_H-M   'P 1'
#
loop_
_entity.id
_entity.type
_entity.pdbx_description
1 polymer ?
#
loop_
_entity_poly.entity_id
_entity_poly.type
_entity_poly.pdbx_seq_one_letter_code
_entity_poly.pdbx_strand_id
1 'polypeptide(L)'
;MWKKLLIVFISLTFCWTTVACGSSTTSSRPQQSTPITSAPTNQVTEGKYPVQQAQYNDVDGEYTLMLLNTPAGKSATYRTTNLQMAQLTEEQIKAGEKSNLNINNGQPIFYLTPDFRIEYVHNVTETQTDPATGQPQTVVVRQESSFWTPFAASLAGSAIANSLFAPRYYVPPVYVSGSPLMGYGGYGSNYNQAVNQYRTRYNSPPAAVKNSTTLRTTGNIRNSNPNSSVNRRNSPNSTRSTGSGVGATDLRQSPNKGSTQQRKPTFGSGSRSRSSSGSRRRR
;
A
#
# COMPACT_ATOMS: atom_id res chain seq x y z
N MET A 1 -15.82 45.09 45.76
CA MET A 1 -16.43 45.32 44.42
C MET A 1 -15.59 44.75 43.25
N TRP A 2 -14.30 44.48 43.42
CA TRP A 2 -13.40 43.93 42.39
C TRP A 2 -13.81 42.55 41.82
N LYS A 3 -14.33 41.65 42.66
CA LYS A 3 -14.74 40.30 42.24
C LYS A 3 -15.90 40.28 41.23
N LYS A 4 -16.76 41.30 41.22
CA LYS A 4 -17.90 41.40 40.29
C LYS A 4 -17.47 41.89 38.90
N LEU A 5 -16.48 42.78 38.83
CA LEU A 5 -15.88 43.24 37.57
C LEU A 5 -15.10 42.12 36.86
N LEU A 6 -14.43 41.25 37.63
CA LEU A 6 -13.65 40.14 37.09
C LEU A 6 -14.54 39.07 36.42
N ILE A 7 -15.73 38.81 36.98
CA ILE A 7 -16.70 37.86 36.42
C ILE A 7 -17.28 38.36 35.09
N VAL A 8 -17.57 39.66 34.98
CA VAL A 8 -18.06 40.28 33.73
C VAL A 8 -16.98 40.29 32.66
N PHE A 9 -15.71 40.49 33.03
CA PHE A 9 -14.60 40.46 32.08
C PHE A 9 -14.36 39.04 31.53
N ILE A 10 -14.45 38.00 32.37
CA ILE A 10 -14.30 36.60 31.95
C ILE A 10 -15.44 36.17 31.02
N SER A 11 -16.69 36.53 31.31
CA SER A 11 -17.82 36.18 30.43
C SER A 11 -17.78 36.91 29.09
N LEU A 12 -17.31 38.16 29.06
CA LEU A 12 -17.19 38.92 27.81
C LEU A 12 -16.07 38.38 26.91
N THR A 13 -14.96 37.89 27.48
CA THR A 13 -13.89 37.24 26.69
C THR A 13 -14.29 35.86 26.15
N PHE A 14 -15.18 35.13 26.83
CA PHE A 14 -15.59 33.78 26.41
C PHE A 14 -16.64 33.81 25.29
N CYS A 15 -17.43 34.87 25.19
CA CYS A 15 -18.44 35.04 24.13
C CYS A 15 -17.88 35.58 22.80
N TRP A 16 -16.60 35.99 22.74
CA TRP A 16 -15.99 36.53 21.52
C TRP A 16 -15.12 35.54 20.72
N THR A 17 -14.99 34.29 21.17
CA THR A 17 -14.29 33.23 20.40
C THR A 17 -15.22 32.33 19.58
N THR A 18 -16.52 32.64 19.48
CA THR A 18 -17.51 31.77 18.82
C THR A 18 -18.12 32.37 17.55
N VAL A 19 -17.35 33.02 16.67
CA VAL A 19 -17.78 33.26 15.26
C VAL A 19 -16.56 33.31 14.33
N ALA A 20 -15.90 32.17 14.07
CA ALA A 20 -14.97 32.03 12.95
C ALA A 20 -14.67 30.54 12.65
N CYS A 21 -15.63 29.82 12.07
CA CYS A 21 -15.42 28.73 11.10
C CYS A 21 -16.77 28.16 10.65
N GLY A 22 -17.61 29.04 10.10
CA GLY A 22 -18.70 28.63 9.22
C GLY A 22 -18.19 28.62 7.79
N SER A 23 -17.64 27.49 7.33
CA SER A 23 -17.57 27.16 5.91
C SER A 23 -17.23 25.68 5.77
N SER A 24 -18.27 24.85 5.62
CA SER A 24 -18.12 23.47 5.17
C SER A 24 -17.79 23.47 3.68
N THR A 25 -16.52 23.68 3.33
CA THR A 25 -16.01 23.25 2.03
C THR A 25 -15.94 21.73 2.05
N THR A 26 -16.90 21.09 1.38
CA THR A 26 -16.77 19.71 0.90
C THR A 26 -15.64 19.66 -0.11
N SER A 27 -14.41 19.51 0.41
CA SER A 27 -13.27 19.13 -0.41
C SER A 27 -13.47 17.68 -0.85
N SER A 28 -14.12 17.50 -2.00
CA SER A 28 -14.04 16.27 -2.78
C SER A 28 -12.58 16.07 -3.19
N ARG A 29 -11.82 15.37 -2.33
CA ARG A 29 -10.47 14.92 -2.67
C ARG A 29 -10.61 13.96 -3.87
N PRO A 30 -9.99 14.24 -5.02
CA PRO A 30 -10.03 13.30 -6.12
C PRO A 30 -9.41 11.98 -5.64
N GLN A 31 -10.13 10.87 -5.84
CA GLN A 31 -9.61 9.52 -5.66
C GLN A 31 -8.34 9.40 -6.50
N GLN A 32 -7.20 9.55 -5.84
CA GLN A 32 -5.92 9.24 -6.43
C GLN A 32 -5.78 7.74 -6.30
N SER A 33 -6.13 7.03 -7.37
CA SER A 33 -5.72 5.66 -7.61
C SER A 33 -4.19 5.64 -7.60
N THR A 34 -3.61 5.41 -6.43
CA THR A 34 -2.16 5.26 -6.30
C THR A 34 -1.77 4.01 -7.08
N PRO A 35 -0.98 4.13 -8.16
CA PRO A 35 -0.41 2.95 -8.79
C PRO A 35 0.40 2.21 -7.72
N ILE A 36 0.22 0.89 -7.67
CA ILE A 36 0.93 -0.03 -6.79
C ILE A 36 2.41 0.07 -7.16
N THR A 37 3.10 1.04 -6.57
CA THR A 37 4.52 1.26 -6.76
C THR A 37 5.19 0.17 -5.95
N SER A 38 6.08 -0.60 -6.58
CA SER A 38 6.90 -1.61 -5.93
C SER A 38 7.41 -1.06 -4.59
N ALA A 39 7.16 -1.77 -3.49
CA ALA A 39 7.50 -1.29 -2.16
C ALA A 39 8.95 -0.78 -2.14
N PRO A 40 9.21 0.45 -1.69
CA PRO A 40 10.57 1.00 -1.67
C PRO A 40 11.45 0.04 -0.87
N THR A 41 12.54 -0.40 -1.47
CA THR A 41 13.49 -1.29 -0.80
C THR A 41 14.06 -0.58 0.41
N ASN A 42 13.96 -1.19 1.60
CA ASN A 42 14.54 -0.63 2.82
C ASN A 42 16.06 -0.44 2.62
N GLN A 43 16.53 0.79 2.79
CA GLN A 43 17.93 1.14 2.56
C GLN A 43 18.79 1.00 3.83
N VAL A 44 18.15 0.96 5.01
CA VAL A 44 18.78 0.64 6.29
C VAL A 44 18.72 -0.87 6.52
N THR A 45 19.88 -1.47 6.78
CA THR A 45 20.06 -2.93 6.83
C THR A 45 20.48 -3.43 8.20
N GLU A 46 21.17 -2.60 8.99
CA GLU A 46 21.65 -2.93 10.33
C GLU A 46 21.69 -1.68 11.21
N GLY A 47 21.54 -1.86 12.52
CA GLY A 47 21.70 -0.81 13.52
C GLY A 47 20.46 -0.56 14.37
N LYS A 48 20.62 0.31 15.38
CA LYS A 48 19.56 0.75 16.30
C LYS A 48 19.15 2.17 15.94
N TYR A 49 17.91 2.34 15.49
CA TYR A 49 17.37 3.61 15.01
C TYR A 49 16.22 4.07 15.89
N PRO A 50 16.28 5.26 16.52
CA PRO A 50 15.13 5.80 17.23
C PRO A 50 13.95 5.97 16.26
N VAL A 51 12.74 5.62 16.70
CA VAL A 51 11.52 5.73 15.90
C VAL A 51 10.74 6.96 16.35
N GLN A 52 10.46 7.87 15.43
CA GLN A 52 9.66 9.05 15.70
C GLN A 52 8.15 8.76 15.58
N GLN A 53 7.78 7.99 14.56
CA GLN A 53 6.40 7.66 14.23
C GLN A 53 6.32 6.23 13.67
N ALA A 54 5.21 5.55 13.91
CA ALA A 54 4.92 4.27 13.30
C ALA A 54 3.47 4.27 12.82
N GLN A 55 3.22 3.63 11.69
CA GLN A 55 1.91 3.41 11.13
C GLN A 55 1.75 1.92 10.80
N TYR A 56 0.54 1.38 11.00
CA TYR A 56 0.13 0.06 10.59
C TYR A 56 -1.06 0.19 9.63
N ASN A 57 -0.93 -0.38 8.43
CA ASN A 57 -1.99 -0.41 7.44
C ASN A 57 -2.68 -1.78 7.40
N ASP A 58 -3.99 -1.82 7.62
CA ASP A 58 -4.76 -3.06 7.64
C ASP A 58 -5.22 -3.56 6.26
N VAL A 59 -4.76 -2.96 5.15
CA VAL A 59 -4.91 -3.55 3.81
C VAL A 59 -4.08 -4.82 3.68
N ASP A 60 -2.83 -4.75 4.08
CA ASP A 60 -1.84 -5.81 3.87
C ASP A 60 -0.96 -6.10 5.10
N GLY A 61 -1.18 -5.37 6.20
CA GLY A 61 -0.42 -5.50 7.42
C GLY A 61 0.96 -4.87 7.34
N GLU A 62 1.20 -3.94 6.40
CA GLU A 62 2.45 -3.21 6.32
C GLU A 62 2.60 -2.21 7.47
N TYR A 63 3.76 -2.26 8.12
CA TYR A 63 4.23 -1.23 9.03
C TYR A 63 5.09 -0.23 8.28
N THR A 64 4.84 1.06 8.50
CA THR A 64 5.70 2.16 8.05
C THR A 64 6.27 2.87 9.27
N LEU A 65 7.60 2.86 9.41
CA LEU A 65 8.32 3.46 10.53
C LEU A 65 9.12 4.67 10.04
N MET A 66 9.01 5.78 10.76
CA MET A 66 9.85 6.97 10.58
C MET A 66 11.04 6.89 11.53
N LEU A 67 12.22 6.66 10.97
CA LEU A 67 13.47 6.49 11.68
C LEU A 67 14.22 7.81 11.79
N LEU A 68 14.88 8.00 12.93
CA LEU A 68 15.84 9.07 13.16
C LEU A 68 17.26 8.54 13.05
N ASN A 69 18.21 9.45 12.80
CA ASN A 69 19.64 9.15 12.71
C ASN A 69 19.98 8.09 11.65
N THR A 70 19.23 8.03 10.55
CA THR A 70 19.60 7.19 9.41
C THR A 70 20.86 7.74 8.73
N PRO A 71 21.75 6.89 8.18
CA PRO A 71 22.94 7.36 7.48
C PRO A 71 22.59 8.31 6.33
N ALA A 72 23.48 9.27 6.05
CA ALA A 72 23.30 10.23 4.97
C ALA A 72 23.04 9.51 3.63
N GLY A 73 22.05 10.00 2.88
CA GLY A 73 21.63 9.40 1.61
C GLY A 73 20.74 8.15 1.74
N LYS A 74 20.39 7.70 2.96
CA LYS A 74 19.42 6.62 3.19
C LYS A 74 18.05 7.16 3.58
N SER A 75 17.00 6.50 3.09
CA SER A 75 15.61 6.79 3.47
C SER A 75 15.39 6.68 4.98
N ALA A 76 14.76 7.71 5.55
CA ALA A 76 14.26 7.71 6.93
C ALA A 76 13.02 6.82 7.12
N THR A 77 12.37 6.41 6.03
CA THR A 77 11.20 5.54 6.07
C THR A 77 11.62 4.07 5.93
N TYR A 78 11.17 3.23 6.86
CA TYR A 78 11.32 1.78 6.83
C TYR A 78 9.96 1.10 6.73
N ARG A 79 9.80 0.16 5.81
CA ARG A 79 8.52 -0.53 5.55
C ARG A 79 8.67 -2.04 5.67
N THR A 80 7.77 -2.70 6.37
CA THR A 80 7.80 -4.16 6.48
C THR A 80 6.44 -4.73 6.84
N THR A 81 6.09 -5.89 6.31
CA THR A 81 4.96 -6.72 6.80
C THR A 81 5.40 -7.71 7.88
N ASN A 82 6.72 -7.84 8.07
CA ASN A 82 7.36 -8.72 9.03
C ASN A 82 8.05 -7.85 10.08
N LEU A 83 7.32 -7.51 11.14
CA LEU A 83 7.83 -6.73 12.28
C LEU A 83 7.56 -7.48 13.57
N GLN A 84 8.64 -7.81 14.29
CA GLN A 84 8.51 -8.22 15.69
C GLN A 84 8.50 -6.98 16.57
N MET A 85 7.79 -7.07 17.69
CA MET A 85 7.75 -6.03 18.70
C MET A 85 8.11 -6.60 20.07
N ALA A 86 8.66 -5.73 20.92
CA ALA A 86 8.89 -6.01 22.32
C ALA A 86 8.72 -4.71 23.12
N GLN A 87 8.30 -4.82 24.37
CA GLN A 87 8.28 -3.69 25.29
C GLN A 87 9.72 -3.40 25.76
N LEU A 88 10.08 -2.12 25.93
CA LEU A 88 11.30 -1.74 26.65
C LEU A 88 11.10 -1.95 28.16
N THR A 89 12.15 -2.40 28.86
CA THR A 89 12.09 -2.55 30.32
C THR A 89 12.16 -1.19 31.01
N GLU A 90 11.72 -1.12 32.26
CA GLU A 90 11.81 0.13 33.03
C GLU A 90 13.24 0.62 33.19
N GLU A 91 14.20 -0.30 33.34
CA GLU A 91 15.63 0.03 33.47
C GLU A 91 16.16 0.69 32.20
N GLN A 92 15.77 0.18 31.03
CA GLN A 92 16.13 0.75 29.74
C GLN A 92 15.53 2.15 29.58
N ILE A 93 14.26 2.33 29.97
CA ILE A 93 13.59 3.64 29.89
C ILE A 93 14.24 4.64 30.87
N LYS A 94 14.56 4.22 32.10
CA LYS A 94 15.27 5.03 33.09
C LYS A 94 16.69 5.39 32.62
N ALA A 95 17.34 4.53 31.83
CA ALA A 95 18.60 4.81 31.16
C ALA A 95 18.46 5.77 29.95
N GLY A 96 17.24 6.23 29.64
CA GLY A 96 16.96 7.17 28.55
C GLY A 96 16.71 6.51 27.20
N GLU A 97 16.52 5.19 27.15
CA GLU A 97 16.15 4.52 25.90
C GLU A 97 14.74 4.93 25.45
N LYS A 98 14.65 5.34 24.19
CA LYS A 98 13.39 5.65 23.50
C LYS A 98 12.98 4.47 22.61
N SER A 99 11.73 4.49 22.16
CA SER A 99 11.23 3.55 21.15
C SER A 99 12.17 3.53 19.94
N ASN A 100 12.61 2.33 19.55
CA ASN A 100 13.66 2.16 18.55
C ASN A 100 13.48 0.89 17.73
N LEU A 101 13.85 0.97 16.46
CA LEU A 101 13.95 -0.16 15.56
C LEU A 101 15.38 -0.68 15.62
N ASN A 102 15.55 -1.91 16.08
CA ASN A 102 16.81 -2.63 16.01
C ASN A 102 16.77 -3.59 14.84
N ILE A 103 17.70 -3.43 13.89
CA ILE A 103 17.85 -4.31 12.75
C ILE A 103 19.15 -5.08 12.92
N ASN A 104 19.05 -6.40 13.07
CA ASN A 104 20.19 -7.30 13.20
C ASN A 104 20.01 -8.46 12.23
N ASN A 105 21.02 -8.72 11.37
CA ASN A 105 20.96 -9.77 10.34
C ASN A 105 19.69 -9.68 9.46
N GLY A 106 19.27 -8.46 9.12
CA GLY A 106 18.05 -8.21 8.34
C GLY A 106 16.73 -8.52 9.06
N GLN A 107 16.75 -8.83 10.35
CA GLN A 107 15.56 -9.03 11.18
C GLN A 107 15.23 -7.74 11.94
N PRO A 108 14.14 -7.04 11.61
CA PRO A 108 13.71 -5.85 12.33
C PRO A 108 12.92 -6.22 13.59
N ILE A 109 13.37 -5.70 14.73
CA ILE A 109 12.67 -5.78 16.01
C ILE A 109 12.39 -4.36 16.48
N PHE A 110 11.12 -4.03 16.68
CA PHE A 110 10.70 -2.74 17.18
C PHE A 110 10.51 -2.79 18.70
N TYR A 111 11.36 -2.09 19.42
CA TYR A 111 11.25 -1.92 20.86
C TYR A 111 10.43 -0.68 21.17
N LEU A 112 9.37 -0.84 21.95
CA LEU A 112 8.41 0.22 22.25
C LEU A 112 8.43 0.60 23.73
N THR A 113 8.37 1.90 23.99
CA THR A 113 7.99 2.41 25.30
C THR A 113 6.49 2.18 25.54
N PRO A 114 6.02 2.09 26.80
CA PRO A 114 4.62 1.80 27.12
C PRO A 114 3.63 2.84 26.58
N ASP A 115 4.09 4.07 26.39
CA ASP A 115 3.32 5.22 25.91
C ASP A 115 3.33 5.39 24.39
N PHE A 116 4.19 4.65 23.67
CA PHE A 116 4.31 4.76 22.23
C PHE A 116 3.03 4.27 21.54
N ARG A 117 2.50 5.09 20.62
CA ARG A 117 1.30 4.78 19.85
C ARG A 117 1.67 4.59 18.38
N ILE A 118 1.18 3.51 17.80
CA ILE A 118 1.26 3.21 16.37
C ILE A 118 -0.01 3.77 15.74
N GLU A 119 0.10 4.62 14.72
CA GLU A 119 -1.06 5.02 13.93
C GLU A 119 -1.67 3.78 13.28
N TYR A 120 -2.98 3.58 13.44
CA TYR A 120 -3.72 2.48 12.85
C TYR A 120 -4.55 3.03 11.70
N VAL A 121 -4.25 2.58 10.48
CA VAL A 121 -5.01 2.90 9.28
C VAL A 121 -5.96 1.74 8.99
N HIS A 122 -7.25 2.00 9.20
CA HIS A 122 -8.34 1.09 8.90
C HIS A 122 -8.89 1.35 7.49
N ASN A 123 -9.00 0.30 6.68
CA ASN A 123 -9.51 0.40 5.32
C ASN A 123 -10.81 -0.37 5.23
N VAL A 124 -11.90 0.36 5.07
CA VAL A 124 -13.23 -0.19 4.85
C VAL A 124 -13.30 -0.65 3.41
N THR A 125 -13.45 -1.96 3.22
CA THR A 125 -13.59 -2.58 1.90
C THR A 125 -15.04 -2.91 1.60
N GLU A 126 -15.50 -2.63 0.39
CA GLU A 126 -16.84 -2.97 -0.09
C GLU A 126 -16.75 -3.68 -1.45
N THR A 127 -17.67 -4.60 -1.73
CA THR A 127 -17.77 -5.25 -3.04
C THR A 127 -18.67 -4.42 -3.93
N GLN A 128 -18.08 -3.77 -4.94
CA GLN A 128 -18.78 -2.98 -5.94
C GLN A 128 -18.73 -3.69 -7.30
N THR A 129 -19.80 -3.59 -8.09
CA THR A 129 -19.78 -4.05 -9.48
C THR A 129 -18.96 -3.09 -10.33
N ASP A 130 -17.91 -3.58 -10.98
CA ASP A 130 -17.11 -2.80 -11.92
C ASP A 130 -17.97 -2.43 -13.15
N PRO A 131 -18.16 -1.13 -13.46
CA PRO A 131 -18.97 -0.70 -14.59
C PRO A 131 -18.38 -1.11 -15.95
N ALA A 132 -17.07 -1.39 -16.04
CA ALA A 132 -16.41 -1.77 -17.28
C ALA A 132 -16.53 -3.28 -17.59
N THR A 133 -16.51 -4.13 -16.55
CA THR A 133 -16.47 -5.59 -16.71
C THR A 133 -17.73 -6.31 -16.21
N GLY A 134 -18.60 -5.61 -15.47
CA GLY A 134 -19.79 -6.18 -14.83
C GLY A 134 -19.47 -7.18 -13.70
N GLN A 135 -18.19 -7.34 -13.34
CA GLN A 135 -17.77 -8.30 -12.32
C GLN A 135 -17.75 -7.64 -10.93
N PRO A 136 -18.05 -8.40 -9.86
CA PRO A 136 -17.89 -7.90 -8.50
C PRO A 136 -16.39 -7.71 -8.18
N GLN A 137 -16.03 -6.52 -7.71
CA GLN A 137 -14.69 -6.15 -7.28
C GLN A 137 -14.71 -5.57 -5.86
N THR A 138 -13.85 -6.09 -4.99
CA THR A 138 -13.64 -5.49 -3.66
C THR A 138 -12.73 -4.27 -3.79
N VAL A 139 -13.21 -3.12 -3.34
CA VAL A 139 -12.50 -1.83 -3.38
C VAL A 139 -12.48 -1.19 -1.99
N VAL A 140 -11.47 -0.37 -1.71
CA VAL A 140 -11.43 0.44 -0.48
C VAL A 140 -12.31 1.68 -0.70
N VAL A 141 -13.40 1.78 0.05
CA VAL A 141 -14.37 2.88 -0.07
C VAL A 141 -14.11 4.01 0.91
N ARG A 142 -13.50 3.69 2.06
CA ARG A 142 -13.21 4.65 3.12
C ARG A 142 -11.98 4.23 3.90
N GLN A 143 -11.20 5.22 4.31
CA GLN A 143 -10.07 5.06 5.21
C GLN A 143 -10.40 5.78 6.53
N GLU A 144 -10.24 5.08 7.64
CA GLU A 144 -10.42 5.60 9.00
C GLU A 144 -9.08 5.51 9.75
N SER A 145 -8.75 6.54 10.53
CA SER A 145 -7.51 6.58 11.31
C SER A 145 -7.82 6.41 12.79
N SER A 146 -7.00 5.63 13.48
CA SER A 146 -7.01 5.48 14.94
C SER A 146 -5.56 5.31 15.44
N PHE A 147 -5.41 4.97 16.72
CA PHE A 147 -4.12 4.67 17.33
C PHE A 147 -4.17 3.29 17.97
N TRP A 148 -3.06 2.58 17.89
CA TRP A 148 -2.84 1.28 18.49
C TRP A 148 -1.70 1.33 19.51
N THR A 149 -1.94 0.84 20.72
CA THR A 149 -0.96 0.70 21.79
C THR A 149 -0.83 -0.77 22.20
N PRO A 150 0.10 -1.54 21.59
CA PRO A 150 0.20 -2.98 21.78
C PRO A 150 0.35 -3.42 23.25
N PHE A 151 0.98 -2.58 24.07
CA PHE A 151 1.34 -2.88 25.46
C PHE A 151 0.59 -2.04 26.50
N ALA A 152 -0.43 -1.26 26.13
CA ALA A 152 -1.16 -0.44 27.11
C ALA A 152 -1.90 -1.26 28.18
N ALA A 153 -2.28 -2.51 27.86
CA ALA A 153 -2.97 -3.39 28.80
C ALA A 153 -2.06 -3.96 29.91
N SER A 154 -0.73 -3.88 29.78
CA SER A 154 0.22 -4.40 30.78
C SER A 154 0.47 -3.44 31.94
N LEU A 155 0.03 -2.17 31.83
CA LEU A 155 0.22 -1.14 32.85
C LEU A 155 -0.77 -1.22 34.02
N ALA A 156 -1.82 -2.05 33.93
CA ALA A 156 -2.92 -2.10 34.89
C ALA A 156 -2.81 -3.19 35.97
N GLY A 157 -1.73 -3.98 36.00
CA GLY A 157 -1.57 -5.05 36.99
C GLY A 157 -0.11 -5.40 37.22
N SER A 158 0.30 -5.36 38.48
CA SER A 158 1.65 -5.61 39.00
C SER A 158 2.10 -7.07 38.80
N ALA A 159 2.30 -7.47 37.55
CA ALA A 159 2.99 -8.69 37.17
C ALA A 159 3.50 -8.47 35.75
N ILE A 160 4.64 -7.79 35.64
CA ILE A 160 5.37 -7.69 34.39
C ILE A 160 5.78 -9.11 33.99
N ALA A 161 5.04 -9.70 33.05
CA ALA A 161 5.41 -11.00 32.51
C ALA A 161 6.63 -10.82 31.61
N ASN A 162 7.71 -11.58 31.86
CA ASN A 162 8.91 -11.64 31.02
C ASN A 162 8.60 -11.87 29.52
N SER A 163 7.40 -12.36 29.20
CA SER A 163 6.91 -12.59 27.84
C SER A 163 6.69 -11.31 27.02
N LEU A 164 6.47 -10.14 27.65
CA LEU A 164 6.23 -8.86 26.96
C LEU A 164 7.52 -8.19 26.47
N PHE A 165 8.66 -8.56 27.05
CA PHE A 165 9.98 -8.06 26.67
C PHE A 165 10.64 -8.90 25.58
N ALA A 166 10.07 -10.08 25.28
CA ALA A 166 10.56 -10.94 24.23
C ALA A 166 10.01 -10.48 22.86
N PRO A 167 10.85 -10.39 21.81
CA PRO A 167 10.41 -10.11 20.46
C PRO A 167 9.36 -11.11 19.97
N ARG A 168 8.18 -10.60 19.60
CA ARG A 168 7.05 -11.40 19.12
C ARG A 168 6.29 -10.66 18.03
N TYR A 169 5.54 -11.40 17.24
CA TYR A 169 4.56 -10.83 16.32
C TYR A 169 3.29 -10.52 17.10
N TYR A 170 2.73 -9.34 16.87
CA TYR A 170 1.46 -8.92 17.42
C TYR A 170 0.52 -8.51 16.31
N VAL A 171 -0.76 -8.77 16.53
CA VAL A 171 -1.84 -8.33 15.67
C VAL A 171 -2.71 -7.36 16.47
N PRO A 172 -3.10 -6.20 15.90
CA PRO A 172 -4.04 -5.28 16.54
C PRO A 172 -5.34 -5.99 16.92
N PRO A 173 -6.05 -5.57 17.99
CA PRO A 173 -7.39 -6.07 18.28
C PRO A 173 -8.40 -5.64 17.21
N VAL A 174 -9.64 -6.11 17.33
CA VAL A 174 -10.74 -5.69 16.43
C VAL A 174 -10.88 -4.17 16.46
N TYR A 175 -10.93 -3.56 15.28
CA TYR A 175 -11.16 -2.12 15.12
C TYR A 175 -12.58 -1.75 15.59
N VAL A 176 -12.68 -0.68 16.39
CA VAL A 176 -13.94 -0.07 16.80
C VAL A 176 -13.84 1.42 16.50
N SER A 177 -14.79 1.94 15.72
CA SER A 177 -14.77 3.34 15.31
C SER A 177 -14.84 4.27 16.53
N GLY A 178 -14.07 5.36 16.50
CA GLY A 178 -14.03 6.35 17.57
C GLY A 178 -13.26 5.96 18.84
N SER A 179 -12.66 4.77 18.89
CA SER A 179 -11.85 4.31 20.04
C SER A 179 -10.43 3.91 19.64
N PRO A 180 -9.40 4.23 20.46
CA PRO A 180 -8.06 3.71 20.26
C PRO A 180 -8.03 2.21 20.53
N LEU A 181 -7.18 1.49 19.77
CA LEU A 181 -6.94 0.07 19.94
C LEU A 181 -5.93 -0.11 21.08
N MET A 182 -6.33 -0.76 22.16
CA MET A 182 -5.48 -0.99 23.32
C MET A 182 -5.15 -2.48 23.45
N GLY A 183 -3.89 -2.81 23.72
CA GLY A 183 -3.44 -4.21 23.81
C GLY A 183 -3.29 -4.86 22.44
N TYR A 184 -3.37 -6.19 22.37
CA TYR A 184 -3.26 -6.95 21.13
C TYR A 184 -4.41 -7.94 20.97
N GLY A 185 -4.78 -8.20 19.72
CA GLY A 185 -5.79 -9.19 19.37
C GLY A 185 -5.25 -10.63 19.30
N GLY A 186 -3.94 -10.79 19.04
CA GLY A 186 -3.24 -12.06 19.05
C GLY A 186 -1.73 -11.86 18.99
N TYR A 187 -0.95 -12.85 19.43
CA TYR A 187 0.51 -12.78 19.42
C TYR A 187 1.18 -14.14 19.18
N GLY A 188 2.46 -14.16 18.83
CA GLY A 188 3.16 -15.41 18.55
C GLY A 188 4.64 -15.24 18.26
N SER A 189 5.39 -16.35 18.28
CA SER A 189 6.78 -16.37 17.82
C SER A 189 6.91 -16.23 16.30
N ASN A 190 5.81 -16.44 15.57
CA ASN A 190 5.66 -16.18 14.15
C ASN A 190 4.29 -15.54 13.86
N TYR A 191 4.17 -14.92 12.69
CA TYR A 191 2.94 -14.23 12.28
C TYR A 191 1.73 -15.15 12.21
N ASN A 192 1.87 -16.37 11.68
CA ASN A 192 0.76 -17.32 11.58
C ASN A 192 0.20 -17.72 12.95
N GLN A 193 1.06 -17.89 13.95
CA GLN A 193 0.63 -18.15 15.32
C GLN A 193 -0.17 -16.97 15.89
N ALA A 194 0.29 -15.74 15.68
CA ALA A 194 -0.43 -14.54 16.12
C ALA A 194 -1.82 -14.42 15.47
N VAL A 195 -1.90 -14.68 14.17
CA VAL A 195 -3.16 -14.70 13.42
C VAL A 195 -4.08 -15.83 13.92
N ASN A 196 -3.55 -17.01 14.21
CA ASN A 196 -4.34 -18.13 14.71
C ASN A 196 -4.93 -17.83 16.09
N GLN A 197 -4.14 -17.26 17.01
CA GLN A 197 -4.66 -16.80 18.30
C GLN A 197 -5.77 -15.75 18.14
N TYR A 198 -5.57 -14.79 17.23
CA TYR A 198 -6.60 -13.80 16.92
C TYR A 198 -7.90 -14.47 16.45
N ARG A 199 -7.81 -15.45 15.54
CA ARG A 199 -8.98 -16.20 15.06
C ARG A 199 -9.68 -16.95 16.18
N THR A 200 -8.93 -17.60 17.07
CA THR A 200 -9.52 -18.29 18.23
C THR A 200 -10.26 -17.31 19.15
N ARG A 201 -9.74 -16.08 19.32
CA ARG A 201 -10.35 -15.07 20.19
C ARG A 201 -11.58 -14.40 19.58
N TYR A 202 -11.54 -14.06 18.28
CA TYR A 202 -12.58 -13.23 17.63
C TYR A 202 -13.42 -13.98 16.60
N ASN A 203 -13.22 -15.30 16.46
CA ASN A 203 -13.85 -16.17 15.48
C ASN A 203 -13.79 -15.63 14.03
N SER A 204 -12.76 -14.83 13.72
CA SER A 204 -12.59 -14.25 12.40
C SER A 204 -11.12 -13.87 12.17
N PRO A 205 -10.64 -13.80 10.91
CA PRO A 205 -9.29 -13.35 10.63
C PRO A 205 -9.10 -11.85 10.92
N PRO A 206 -7.86 -11.40 11.19
CA PRO A 206 -7.50 -9.99 11.26
C PRO A 206 -7.83 -9.25 9.96
N ALA A 207 -8.06 -7.94 10.05
CA ALA A 207 -8.37 -7.08 8.89
C ALA A 207 -7.31 -7.21 7.77
N ALA A 208 -6.02 -7.11 8.10
CA ALA A 208 -4.92 -7.30 7.14
C ALA A 208 -4.97 -8.62 6.37
N VAL A 209 -5.36 -9.71 7.03
CA VAL A 209 -5.44 -11.04 6.38
C VAL A 209 -6.68 -11.13 5.48
N LYS A 210 -7.80 -10.54 5.92
CA LYS A 210 -9.03 -10.46 5.11
C LYS A 210 -8.78 -9.64 3.85
N ASN A 211 -8.28 -8.42 4.03
CA ASN A 211 -8.12 -7.41 2.99
C ASN A 211 -7.04 -7.81 1.97
N SER A 212 -5.91 -8.37 2.41
CA SER A 212 -4.84 -8.78 1.49
C SER A 212 -5.28 -9.89 0.54
N THR A 213 -6.17 -10.79 0.99
CA THR A 213 -6.70 -11.87 0.16
C THR A 213 -7.67 -11.34 -0.90
N THR A 214 -8.56 -10.42 -0.52
CA THR A 214 -9.59 -9.88 -1.42
C THR A 214 -9.04 -8.85 -2.39
N LEU A 215 -8.20 -7.93 -1.93
CA LEU A 215 -7.67 -6.81 -2.72
C LEU A 215 -6.55 -7.23 -3.69
N ARG A 216 -5.74 -8.23 -3.36
CA ARG A 216 -4.70 -8.73 -4.29
C ARG A 216 -5.28 -9.62 -5.37
N THR A 217 -6.35 -10.35 -5.08
CA THR A 217 -6.98 -11.27 -6.04
C THR A 217 -7.61 -10.53 -7.21
N THR A 218 -8.14 -9.32 -6.98
CA THR A 218 -8.77 -8.50 -8.04
C THR A 218 -7.76 -7.89 -9.01
N GLY A 219 -6.46 -7.84 -8.67
CA GLY A 219 -5.38 -7.40 -9.56
C GLY A 219 -4.88 -8.47 -10.54
N ASN A 220 -5.25 -9.74 -10.34
CA ASN A 220 -4.83 -10.87 -11.18
C ASN A 220 -5.96 -11.37 -12.09
N ILE A 221 -6.63 -10.44 -12.80
CA ILE A 221 -7.53 -10.83 -13.89
C ILE A 221 -6.68 -11.26 -15.11
N ARG A 222 -6.49 -12.59 -15.18
CA ARG A 222 -6.35 -13.45 -16.38
C ARG A 222 -5.12 -13.26 -17.27
N ASN A 223 -4.16 -14.18 -17.11
CA ASN A 223 -3.55 -14.83 -18.26
C ASN A 223 -3.22 -16.30 -17.95
N SER A 224 -4.26 -17.09 -17.74
CA SER A 224 -4.14 -18.55 -17.67
C SER A 224 -5.32 -19.15 -18.44
N ASN A 225 -5.14 -19.24 -19.75
CA ASN A 225 -5.86 -20.18 -20.59
C ASN A 225 -5.01 -21.46 -20.65
N PRO A 226 -5.32 -22.54 -19.92
CA PRO A 226 -4.48 -23.75 -19.90
C PRO A 226 -4.75 -24.68 -21.09
N ASN A 227 -5.31 -24.18 -22.21
CA ASN A 227 -5.60 -25.00 -23.36
C ASN A 227 -5.34 -24.27 -24.68
N SER A 228 -4.05 -24.12 -25.01
CA SER A 228 -3.59 -23.76 -26.34
C SER A 228 -2.19 -24.35 -26.52
N SER A 229 -2.16 -25.62 -26.94
CA SER A 229 -1.01 -26.25 -27.57
C SER A 229 -0.54 -25.38 -28.75
N VAL A 230 0.48 -24.56 -28.54
CA VAL A 230 1.23 -23.90 -29.62
C VAL A 230 2.71 -24.19 -29.41
N ASN A 231 3.20 -25.13 -30.20
CA ASN A 231 4.60 -25.40 -30.45
C ASN A 231 5.37 -24.08 -30.68
N ARG A 232 6.18 -23.64 -29.71
CA ARG A 232 7.14 -22.56 -29.90
C ARG A 232 8.49 -23.16 -30.28
N ARG A 233 8.80 -23.10 -31.58
CA ARG A 233 10.17 -23.23 -32.09
C ARG A 233 10.98 -22.02 -31.61
N ASN A 234 12.05 -22.25 -30.87
CA ASN A 234 13.03 -21.23 -30.52
C ASN A 234 13.78 -20.78 -31.79
N SER A 235 13.73 -19.48 -32.11
CA SER A 235 14.63 -18.83 -33.04
C SER A 235 15.47 -17.80 -32.25
N PRO A 236 16.81 -17.93 -32.18
CA PRO A 236 17.64 -17.08 -31.35
C PRO A 236 18.14 -15.88 -32.17
N ASN A 237 17.33 -14.82 -32.28
CA ASN A 237 17.87 -13.48 -32.51
C ASN A 237 16.77 -12.43 -32.36
N SER A 238 16.72 -11.73 -31.21
CA SER A 238 16.00 -10.46 -31.11
C SER A 238 16.40 -9.73 -29.83
N THR A 239 17.33 -8.80 -29.96
CA THR A 239 17.51 -7.68 -29.05
C THR A 239 16.27 -6.79 -29.17
N ARG A 240 15.19 -7.09 -28.45
CA ARG A 240 13.98 -6.26 -28.45
C ARG A 240 13.44 -6.07 -27.05
N SER A 241 13.65 -4.85 -26.55
CA SER A 241 13.08 -4.30 -25.33
C SER A 241 11.56 -4.52 -25.31
N THR A 242 11.05 -5.26 -24.32
CA THR A 242 9.63 -5.35 -24.03
C THR A 242 9.25 -4.26 -23.05
N GLY A 243 9.15 -3.02 -23.55
CA GLY A 243 8.50 -1.92 -22.83
C GLY A 243 7.00 -2.01 -23.06
N SER A 244 6.25 -2.50 -22.08
CA SER A 244 4.79 -2.42 -22.07
C SER A 244 4.36 -1.03 -21.58
N GLY A 245 4.27 -0.08 -22.52
CA GLY A 245 3.68 1.24 -22.31
C GLY A 245 2.30 1.31 -22.94
N VAL A 246 1.27 1.46 -22.11
CA VAL A 246 -0.07 1.90 -22.53
C VAL A 246 -0.10 3.43 -22.48
N GLY A 247 -0.32 4.07 -23.63
CA GLY A 247 -0.43 5.54 -23.68
C GLY A 247 -0.44 6.15 -25.09
N ALA A 248 -1.66 6.44 -25.54
CA ALA A 248 -2.08 7.68 -26.20
C ALA A 248 -1.66 8.04 -27.65
N THR A 249 -2.71 8.36 -28.42
CA THR A 249 -2.85 9.38 -29.49
C THR A 249 -2.42 9.04 -30.92
N ASP A 250 -3.41 8.68 -31.76
CA ASP A 250 -3.36 8.84 -33.21
C ASP A 250 -3.53 10.32 -33.58
N LEU A 251 -2.43 11.08 -33.65
CA LEU A 251 -2.39 12.33 -34.41
C LEU A 251 -1.63 12.10 -35.72
N ARG A 252 -2.38 12.08 -36.81
CA ARG A 252 -1.91 12.00 -38.18
C ARG A 252 -0.95 13.16 -38.49
N GLN A 253 0.29 12.86 -38.90
CA GLN A 253 1.18 13.80 -39.56
C GLN A 253 1.32 13.47 -41.05
N SER A 254 1.03 14.47 -41.88
CA SER A 254 1.15 14.51 -43.34
C SER A 254 2.60 14.28 -43.82
N PRO A 255 2.84 13.59 -44.95
CA PRO A 255 4.18 13.50 -45.54
C PRO A 255 4.42 14.71 -46.46
N ASN A 256 5.54 15.42 -46.28
CA ASN A 256 6.02 16.38 -47.27
C ASN A 256 7.49 16.11 -47.63
N LYS A 257 7.65 15.72 -48.91
CA LYS A 257 8.66 16.07 -49.91
C LYS A 257 10.15 16.19 -49.51
N GLY A 258 10.96 15.36 -50.17
CA GLY A 258 12.35 15.64 -50.54
C GLY A 258 12.73 14.90 -51.82
N SER A 259 12.91 15.64 -52.92
CA SER A 259 13.43 15.19 -54.22
C SER A 259 14.91 14.78 -54.10
N THR A 260 15.51 13.93 -54.95
CA THR A 260 16.00 14.20 -56.33
C THR A 260 16.65 12.86 -56.77
N GLN A 261 16.39 12.25 -57.92
CA GLN A 261 17.13 12.51 -59.17
C GLN A 261 16.53 11.71 -60.35
N GLN A 262 16.53 12.38 -61.50
CA GLN A 262 16.12 11.89 -62.82
C GLN A 262 17.16 10.96 -63.45
N ARG A 263 16.71 10.04 -64.33
CA ARG A 263 17.14 9.94 -65.74
C ARG A 263 16.15 9.12 -66.59
N LYS A 264 15.90 9.64 -67.80
CA LYS A 264 14.92 9.24 -68.83
C LYS A 264 15.50 8.14 -69.78
N PRO A 265 14.92 7.87 -70.97
CA PRO A 265 13.67 7.13 -71.25
C PRO A 265 13.93 5.97 -72.26
N THR A 266 13.06 4.96 -72.35
CA THR A 266 13.08 4.10 -73.54
C THR A 266 11.68 3.69 -74.02
N PHE A 267 11.54 3.94 -75.32
CA PHE A 267 10.50 3.65 -76.29
C PHE A 267 10.23 2.14 -76.42
N GLY A 268 8.98 1.73 -76.67
CA GLY A 268 8.69 0.31 -76.99
C GLY A 268 7.20 -0.02 -77.06
N SER A 269 6.62 0.15 -78.23
CA SER A 269 5.28 -0.26 -78.66
C SER A 269 5.13 -1.77 -78.86
N GLY A 270 3.92 -2.31 -78.64
CA GLY A 270 3.47 -3.61 -79.17
C GLY A 270 2.34 -4.20 -78.32
N SER A 271 1.06 -4.06 -78.65
CA SER A 271 0.27 -4.66 -79.74
C SER A 271 -0.65 -5.78 -79.22
N ARG A 272 -1.90 -5.71 -79.70
CA ARG A 272 -3.09 -6.51 -79.39
C ARG A 272 -3.04 -7.94 -79.96
N SER A 273 -3.69 -8.91 -79.30
CA SER A 273 -4.57 -9.96 -79.89
C SER A 273 -4.91 -11.02 -78.81
N ARG A 274 -6.19 -11.21 -78.39
CA ARG A 274 -7.28 -12.05 -78.94
C ARG A 274 -7.23 -13.55 -78.58
N SER A 275 -8.24 -13.95 -77.78
CA SER A 275 -9.12 -15.15 -77.84
C SER A 275 -8.57 -16.58 -77.96
N SER A 276 -9.08 -17.48 -77.10
CA SER A 276 -9.52 -18.86 -77.40
C SER A 276 -10.04 -19.52 -76.10
N SER A 277 -11.35 -19.65 -75.88
CA SER A 277 -12.14 -20.90 -76.02
C SER A 277 -11.47 -22.19 -75.52
N GLY A 278 -12.13 -22.89 -74.59
CA GLY A 278 -11.74 -24.23 -74.17
C GLY A 278 -12.69 -24.83 -73.13
N SER A 279 -13.84 -25.31 -73.59
CA SER A 279 -14.85 -26.03 -72.81
C SER A 279 -14.56 -27.54 -72.81
N ARG A 280 -15.03 -28.22 -71.74
CA ARG A 280 -15.42 -29.65 -71.59
C ARG A 280 -14.52 -30.60 -70.78
N ARG A 281 -15.03 -30.90 -69.57
CA ARG A 281 -15.43 -32.23 -69.05
C ARG A 281 -14.98 -33.48 -69.82
N ARG A 282 -14.33 -34.41 -69.10
CA ARG A 282 -14.87 -35.73 -68.67
C ARG A 282 -13.74 -36.59 -68.07
N ARG A 283 -13.89 -37.00 -66.82
CA ARG A 283 -14.13 -38.39 -66.41
C ARG A 283 -14.59 -38.39 -64.95
#